data_AF-A0A9W8X6B3-F1
#
_entry.id   AF-A0A9W8X6B3-F1
#
_cell.length_a   1.000
_cell.length_b   1.000
_cell.length_c   1.000
_cell.angle_alpha   90.00
_cell.angle_beta   90.00
_cell.angle_gamma   90.00
#
_symmetry.space_group_name_H-M   'P 1'
#
loop_
_entity.id
_entity.type
_entity.pdbx_description
1 polymer ?
#
loop_
_entity_poly.entity_id
_entity_poly.type
_entity_poly.pdbx_seq_one_letter_code
_entity_poly.pdbx_strand_id
1 'polypeptide(L)'
;MTTNVPRVRSNISANAIFTPREFKQFRRWQNLHTTLRPDEQGFLPTADEYDDFQQWLRKQDSGYFSDVFEDVAEHVKPPTADEPPTAISCRHMMHPIAAGHLVKRCPVCTVDMWISYVQALEKALKGAGGRAPRAANQASTEKQEALYAAFITSKLEMLHYLEELELQAEEEDQWQAQHQDWKNDEVRTASHALDLYWSEAFAITDAQPPKPKKKKSVKFTPGTEFCVSRPEEYFKRRSPRYTPGKYTVQMQDDEEQDEEEQGEEIVSEDSEDYARAPILLEQGPLIVGQNIAVYDFATTIGVFTDTIRSYEAGIRKAEATPIGSFEIPRLEMLDDDEDDDEDDDESDWDMQDDETDGSDYIYFEAEEDCSFVVFGED
;
A
#
# COMPACT_ATOMS: atom_id res chain seq x y z
N MET A 1 13.40 -2.11 23.21
CA MET A 1 13.19 -3.56 23.48
C MET A 1 12.06 -4.02 22.60
N THR A 2 12.37 -4.61 21.44
CA THR A 2 11.34 -5.16 20.55
C THR A 2 10.83 -6.47 21.15
N THR A 3 9.60 -6.46 21.67
CA THR A 3 8.92 -7.68 22.08
C THR A 3 8.76 -8.56 20.85
N ASN A 4 9.51 -9.66 20.80
CA ASN A 4 9.35 -10.70 19.76
C ASN A 4 8.01 -11.41 19.97
N VAL A 5 6.92 -10.75 19.56
CA VAL A 5 5.63 -11.42 19.40
C VAL A 5 5.81 -12.37 18.21
N PRO A 6 5.60 -13.69 18.39
CA PRO A 6 5.71 -14.64 17.29
C PRO A 6 4.69 -14.25 16.22
N ARG A 7 5.17 -13.68 15.11
CA ARG A 7 4.34 -13.32 13.97
C ARG A 7 3.80 -14.62 13.37
N VAL A 8 2.48 -14.80 13.43
CA VAL A 8 1.80 -15.88 12.72
C VAL A 8 1.99 -15.63 11.23
N ARG A 9 2.72 -16.53 10.56
CA ARG A 9 2.90 -16.46 9.11
C ARG A 9 1.55 -16.64 8.41
N SER A 10 1.38 -15.90 7.33
CA SER A 10 0.24 -16.08 6.45
C SER A 10 0.32 -17.45 5.77
N ASN A 11 -0.76 -18.23 5.80
CA ASN A 11 -0.85 -19.53 5.12
C ASN A 11 -0.98 -19.40 3.58
N ILE A 12 -0.76 -18.22 3.03
CA ILE A 12 -0.89 -17.93 1.59
C ILE A 12 0.43 -18.27 0.89
N SER A 13 0.34 -19.00 -0.21
CA SER A 13 1.52 -19.27 -1.05
C SER A 13 2.11 -17.99 -1.64
N ALA A 14 3.45 -17.87 -1.63
CA ALA A 14 4.17 -16.74 -2.23
C ALA A 14 3.97 -16.64 -3.75
N ASN A 15 3.55 -17.73 -4.41
CA ASN A 15 3.12 -17.72 -5.82
C ASN A 15 1.90 -16.81 -6.08
N ALA A 16 1.31 -16.22 -5.03
CA ALA A 16 0.31 -15.18 -5.16
C ALA A 16 0.89 -13.83 -5.62
N ILE A 17 2.12 -13.49 -5.19
CA ILE A 17 2.81 -12.24 -5.57
C ILE A 17 3.96 -12.45 -6.56
N PHE A 18 4.52 -13.65 -6.61
CA PHE A 18 5.61 -14.02 -7.52
C PHE A 18 5.11 -14.76 -8.74
N THR A 19 5.79 -14.59 -9.88
CA THR A 19 5.63 -15.47 -11.03
C THR A 19 6.09 -16.90 -10.69
N PRO A 20 5.67 -17.94 -11.45
CA PRO A 20 6.13 -19.31 -11.20
C PRO A 20 7.65 -19.49 -11.24
N ARG A 21 8.37 -18.67 -12.03
CA ARG A 21 9.84 -18.67 -12.10
C ARG A 21 10.44 -18.05 -10.83
N GLU A 22 10.00 -16.85 -10.47
CA GLU A 22 10.43 -16.16 -9.25
C GLU A 22 10.10 -16.96 -8.00
N PHE A 23 8.95 -17.65 -7.95
CA PHE A 23 8.58 -18.49 -6.81
C PHE A 23 9.58 -19.62 -6.56
N LYS A 24 10.07 -20.27 -7.63
CA LYS A 24 11.12 -21.30 -7.52
C LYS A 24 12.43 -20.69 -7.02
N GLN A 25 12.81 -19.52 -7.54
CA GLN A 25 13.98 -18.78 -7.10
C GLN A 25 13.86 -18.35 -5.63
N PHE A 26 12.69 -17.86 -5.21
CA PHE A 26 12.39 -17.46 -3.84
C PHE A 26 12.51 -18.64 -2.87
N ARG A 27 11.97 -19.81 -3.21
CA ARG A 27 12.17 -21.03 -2.39
C ARG A 27 13.65 -21.40 -2.29
N ARG A 28 14.41 -21.32 -3.38
CA ARG A 28 15.87 -21.54 -3.34
C ARG A 28 16.55 -20.54 -2.42
N TRP A 29 16.19 -19.26 -2.52
CA TRP A 29 16.71 -18.20 -1.67
C TRP A 29 16.38 -18.45 -0.19
N GLN A 30 15.14 -18.84 0.15
CA GLN A 30 14.76 -19.19 1.53
C GLN A 30 15.62 -20.34 2.07
N ASN A 31 15.87 -21.37 1.27
CA ASN A 31 16.72 -22.50 1.68
C ASN A 31 18.17 -22.11 1.96
N LEU A 32 18.70 -21.10 1.27
CA LEU A 32 20.11 -20.71 1.36
C LEU A 32 20.35 -19.59 2.37
N HIS A 33 19.41 -18.66 2.52
CA HIS A 33 19.61 -17.38 3.21
C HIS A 33 18.72 -17.16 4.42
N THR A 34 17.79 -18.08 4.71
CA THR A 34 16.90 -17.98 5.88
C THR A 34 17.04 -19.20 6.78
N THR A 35 16.63 -19.05 8.05
CA THR A 35 16.58 -20.15 9.02
C THR A 35 15.21 -20.83 9.06
N LEU A 36 14.40 -20.66 8.01
CA LEU A 36 13.05 -21.20 7.94
C LEU A 36 13.06 -22.70 7.74
N ARG A 37 12.15 -23.38 8.43
CA ARG A 37 11.98 -24.82 8.27
C ARG A 37 11.39 -25.13 6.89
N PRO A 38 11.64 -26.32 6.31
CA PRO A 38 11.10 -26.67 4.99
C PRO A 38 9.58 -26.57 4.86
N ASP A 39 8.84 -26.77 5.95
CA ASP A 39 7.39 -26.65 6.03
C ASP A 39 6.89 -25.20 6.11
N GLU A 40 7.75 -24.24 6.45
CA GLU A 40 7.45 -22.80 6.52
C GLU A 40 7.86 -22.05 5.23
N GLN A 41 8.44 -22.75 4.26
CA GLN A 41 8.91 -22.20 2.99
C GLN A 41 7.81 -22.13 1.93
N GLY A 42 7.93 -21.17 1.01
CA GLY A 42 6.98 -20.98 -0.08
C GLY A 42 5.68 -20.28 0.32
N PHE A 43 5.57 -19.80 1.55
CA PHE A 43 4.54 -18.85 1.97
C PHE A 43 4.94 -17.41 1.69
N LEU A 44 3.95 -16.53 1.72
CA LEU A 44 4.09 -15.09 1.51
C LEU A 44 5.23 -14.54 2.38
N PRO A 45 6.22 -13.82 1.79
CA PRO A 45 7.33 -13.24 2.53
C PRO A 45 6.85 -12.14 3.49
N THR A 46 7.66 -11.81 4.50
CA THR A 46 7.57 -10.50 5.15
C THR A 46 8.09 -9.39 4.23
N ALA A 47 7.85 -8.11 4.56
CA ALA A 47 8.40 -6.99 3.81
C ALA A 47 9.94 -7.06 3.71
N ASP A 48 10.61 -7.41 4.81
CA ASP A 48 12.05 -7.63 4.85
C ASP A 48 12.52 -8.76 3.94
N GLU A 49 11.84 -9.91 3.99
CA GLU A 49 12.17 -11.07 3.14
C GLU A 49 11.92 -10.78 1.66
N TYR A 50 10.87 -10.00 1.36
CA TYR A 50 10.56 -9.58 0.00
C TYR A 50 11.70 -8.71 -0.55
N ASP A 51 12.12 -7.67 0.16
CA ASP A 51 13.22 -6.79 -0.29
C ASP A 51 14.57 -7.51 -0.32
N ASP A 52 14.92 -8.32 0.70
CA ASP A 52 16.15 -9.12 0.69
C ASP A 52 16.19 -10.06 -0.53
N PHE A 53 15.04 -10.66 -0.90
CA PHE A 53 14.92 -11.48 -2.11
C PHE A 53 15.03 -10.65 -3.41
N GLN A 54 14.38 -9.49 -3.49
CA GLN A 54 14.48 -8.62 -4.68
C GLN A 54 15.91 -8.11 -4.90
N GLN A 55 16.65 -7.81 -3.84
CA GLN A 55 18.07 -7.46 -3.92
C GLN A 55 18.91 -8.66 -4.38
N TRP A 56 18.67 -9.84 -3.83
CA TRP A 56 19.35 -11.06 -4.28
C TRP A 56 19.08 -11.35 -5.77
N LEU A 57 17.85 -11.16 -6.24
CA LEU A 57 17.49 -11.35 -7.65
C LEU A 57 18.24 -10.36 -8.56
N ARG A 58 18.26 -9.07 -8.20
CA ARG A 58 19.03 -8.04 -8.94
C ARG A 58 20.52 -8.38 -9.04
N LYS A 59 21.12 -8.92 -7.98
CA LYS A 59 22.53 -9.37 -7.96
C LYS A 59 22.78 -10.58 -8.87
N GLN A 60 21.79 -11.46 -9.05
CA GLN A 60 21.90 -12.58 -9.99
C GLN A 60 21.77 -12.10 -11.44
N ASP A 61 20.89 -11.13 -11.69
CA ASP A 61 20.62 -10.61 -13.03
C ASP A 61 21.71 -9.63 -13.52
N SER A 62 22.47 -9.00 -12.61
CA SER A 62 23.54 -8.06 -12.98
C SER A 62 24.76 -8.69 -13.68
N GLY A 63 24.78 -10.01 -13.87
CA GLY A 63 25.94 -10.73 -14.36
C GLY A 63 27.02 -10.85 -13.28
N TYR A 64 27.78 -11.95 -13.32
CA TYR A 64 28.69 -12.46 -12.28
C TYR A 64 29.86 -11.52 -11.86
N PHE A 65 29.92 -10.27 -12.32
CA PHE A 65 31.15 -9.46 -12.27
C PHE A 65 31.08 -8.11 -11.53
N SER A 66 29.91 -7.59 -11.15
CA SER A 66 29.83 -6.28 -10.47
C SER A 66 30.11 -6.34 -8.96
N ASP A 67 29.76 -7.44 -8.28
CA ASP A 67 29.66 -7.46 -6.81
C ASP A 67 30.92 -7.96 -6.07
N VAL A 68 31.94 -8.48 -6.77
CA VAL A 68 33.10 -9.12 -6.12
C VAL A 68 34.12 -8.10 -5.58
N PHE A 69 34.07 -6.84 -6.03
CA PHE A 69 35.13 -5.86 -5.73
C PHE A 69 34.73 -4.69 -4.84
N GLU A 70 33.45 -4.46 -4.59
CA GLU A 70 33.00 -3.32 -3.78
C GLU A 70 33.08 -3.62 -2.27
N ASP A 71 33.07 -4.90 -1.87
CA ASP A 71 32.86 -5.31 -0.48
C ASP A 71 34.15 -5.42 0.37
N VAL A 72 35.35 -5.31 -0.19
CA VAL A 72 36.59 -5.54 0.59
C VAL A 72 37.27 -4.25 1.05
N ALA A 73 37.09 -3.14 0.32
CA ALA A 73 37.80 -1.90 0.61
C ALA A 73 37.18 -1.06 1.74
N GLU A 74 35.87 -1.20 2.01
CA GLU A 74 35.18 -0.44 3.05
C GLU A 74 35.24 -1.09 4.45
N HIS A 75 35.60 -2.37 4.57
CA HIS A 75 35.55 -3.12 5.83
C HIS A 75 36.68 -2.82 6.84
N VAL A 76 37.52 -1.80 6.61
CA VAL A 76 38.72 -1.57 7.45
C VAL A 76 38.82 -0.16 8.03
N LYS A 77 37.82 0.71 7.86
CA LYS A 77 37.82 1.99 8.60
C LYS A 77 37.16 1.82 9.96
N PRO A 78 37.90 1.91 11.09
CA PRO A 78 37.26 1.96 12.40
C PRO A 78 36.38 3.21 12.44
N PRO A 79 35.13 3.10 12.93
CA PRO A 79 34.22 4.23 12.99
C PRO A 79 34.88 5.35 13.79
N THR A 80 35.10 6.49 13.16
CA THR A 80 35.54 7.68 13.88
C THR A 80 34.35 8.21 14.66
N ALA A 81 34.57 8.66 15.90
CA ALA A 81 33.51 9.13 16.78
C ALA A 81 32.68 10.31 16.23
N ASP A 82 33.18 10.97 15.18
CA ASP A 82 32.56 12.13 14.55
C ASP A 82 31.73 11.77 13.29
N GLU A 83 31.76 10.52 12.83
CA GLU A 83 30.97 10.10 11.66
C GLU A 83 29.52 9.78 12.05
N PRO A 84 28.52 10.20 11.24
CA PRO A 84 27.13 9.89 11.49
C PRO A 84 26.88 8.37 11.45
N PRO A 85 25.91 7.87 12.21
CA PRO A 85 25.57 6.45 12.20
C PRO A 85 25.19 6.00 10.79
N THR A 86 25.66 4.83 10.37
CA THR A 86 25.40 4.29 9.02
C THR A 86 24.58 2.99 9.13
N ALA A 87 23.57 2.83 8.27
CA ALA A 87 22.74 1.64 8.25
C ALA A 87 23.52 0.40 7.75
N ILE A 88 23.29 -0.76 8.37
CA ILE A 88 24.12 -1.96 8.14
C ILE A 88 23.96 -2.51 6.71
N SER A 89 22.72 -2.65 6.23
CA SER A 89 22.43 -3.30 4.94
C SER A 89 22.50 -2.34 3.76
N CYS A 90 21.95 -1.13 3.88
CA CYS A 90 21.91 -0.18 2.76
C CYS A 90 23.06 0.83 2.74
N ARG A 91 23.92 0.84 3.77
CA ARG A 91 25.10 1.72 3.89
C ARG A 91 24.83 3.22 3.78
N HIS A 92 23.57 3.65 3.89
CA HIS A 92 23.23 5.06 3.94
C HIS A 92 23.55 5.67 5.31
N MET A 93 24.09 6.89 5.30
CA MET A 93 24.24 7.70 6.50
C MET A 93 22.86 8.06 7.07
N MET A 94 22.73 7.97 8.38
CA MET A 94 21.52 8.27 9.15
C MET A 94 21.75 9.49 10.05
N HIS A 95 20.65 10.06 10.55
CA HIS A 95 20.71 11.24 11.41
C HIS A 95 21.45 10.94 12.73
N PRO A 96 22.23 11.90 13.30
CA PRO A 96 22.98 11.69 14.54
C PRO A 96 22.15 11.23 15.75
N ILE A 97 20.85 11.51 15.80
CA ILE A 97 19.96 11.02 16.87
C ILE A 97 19.89 9.49 16.90
N ALA A 98 20.15 8.82 15.78
CA ALA A 98 20.20 7.37 15.68
C ALA A 98 21.52 6.79 16.23
N ALA A 99 22.46 7.62 16.69
CA ALA A 99 23.73 7.15 17.24
C ALA A 99 23.49 6.18 18.41
N GLY A 100 24.22 5.06 18.40
CA GLY A 100 24.07 3.98 19.38
C GLY A 100 22.97 2.95 19.05
N HIS A 101 22.16 3.18 18.03
CA HIS A 101 21.17 2.20 17.55
C HIS A 101 21.72 1.43 16.34
N LEU A 102 21.74 0.10 16.44
CA LEU A 102 22.06 -0.77 15.32
C LEU A 102 20.81 -0.96 14.46
N VAL A 103 20.73 -0.21 13.37
CA VAL A 103 19.60 -0.27 12.44
C VAL A 103 20.02 -1.01 11.16
N LYS A 104 19.24 -2.02 10.76
CA LYS A 104 19.50 -2.81 9.55
C LYS A 104 19.43 -1.93 8.29
N ARG A 105 18.40 -1.08 8.18
CA ARG A 105 18.16 -0.17 7.05
C ARG A 105 17.90 1.25 7.54
N CYS A 106 18.26 2.26 6.75
CA CYS A 106 17.87 3.63 7.06
C CYS A 106 16.34 3.83 6.93
N PRO A 107 15.78 4.88 7.54
CA PRO A 107 14.35 5.19 7.46
C PRO A 107 13.79 5.19 6.04
N VAL A 108 14.48 5.87 5.11
CA VAL A 108 14.07 6.00 3.71
C VAL A 108 13.99 4.64 3.00
N CYS A 109 15.02 3.79 3.12
CA CYS A 109 14.99 2.45 2.52
C CYS A 109 13.94 1.54 3.17
N THR A 110 13.61 1.76 4.44
CA THR A 110 12.59 0.97 5.13
C THR A 110 11.20 1.33 4.61
N VAL A 111 10.92 2.62 4.41
CA VAL A 111 9.68 3.08 3.77
C VAL A 111 9.57 2.59 2.33
N ASP A 112 10.64 2.72 1.53
CA ASP A 112 10.69 2.25 0.14
C ASP A 112 10.41 0.74 0.01
N MET A 113 10.99 -0.06 0.91
CA MET A 113 10.71 -1.50 1.04
C MET A 113 9.22 -1.75 1.27
N TRP A 114 8.60 -1.05 2.23
CA TRP A 114 7.18 -1.22 2.54
C TRP A 114 6.29 -0.82 1.36
N ILE A 115 6.60 0.29 0.69
CA ILE A 115 5.87 0.74 -0.51
C ILE A 115 5.91 -0.36 -1.58
N SER A 116 7.11 -0.83 -1.92
CA SER A 116 7.31 -1.88 -2.92
C SER A 116 6.56 -3.17 -2.58
N TYR A 117 6.60 -3.59 -1.31
CA TYR A 117 5.91 -4.80 -0.86
C TYR A 117 4.38 -4.65 -0.89
N VAL A 118 3.85 -3.53 -0.42
CA VAL A 118 2.40 -3.23 -0.45
C VAL A 118 1.89 -3.13 -1.89
N GLN A 119 2.66 -2.54 -2.81
CA GLN A 119 2.33 -2.49 -4.24
C GLN A 119 2.28 -3.89 -4.86
N ALA A 120 3.21 -4.78 -4.50
CA ALA A 120 3.21 -6.17 -4.97
C ALA A 120 1.94 -6.92 -4.50
N LEU A 121 1.54 -6.73 -3.23
CA LEU A 121 0.29 -7.28 -2.69
C LEU A 121 -0.94 -6.69 -3.38
N GLU A 122 -0.96 -5.39 -3.64
CA GLU A 122 -2.05 -4.73 -4.35
C GLU A 122 -2.21 -5.27 -5.77
N LYS A 123 -1.09 -5.45 -6.50
CA LYS A 123 -1.08 -6.04 -7.84
C LYS A 123 -1.61 -7.47 -7.82
N ALA A 124 -1.19 -8.29 -6.86
CA ALA A 124 -1.69 -9.65 -6.67
C ALA A 124 -3.19 -9.68 -6.35
N LEU A 125 -3.65 -8.78 -5.47
CA LEU A 125 -5.07 -8.64 -5.13
C LEU A 125 -5.91 -8.22 -6.33
N LYS A 126 -5.44 -7.25 -7.13
CA LYS A 126 -6.09 -6.86 -8.40
C LYS A 126 -6.17 -8.04 -9.37
N GLY A 127 -5.09 -8.81 -9.52
CA GLY A 127 -5.06 -10.03 -10.34
C GLY A 127 -6.01 -11.13 -9.85
N ALA A 128 -6.32 -11.18 -8.55
CA ALA A 128 -7.28 -12.11 -7.96
C ALA A 128 -8.75 -11.63 -8.03
N GLY A 129 -9.04 -10.56 -8.78
CA GLY A 129 -10.40 -9.99 -8.92
C GLY A 129 -10.65 -8.76 -8.02
N GLY A 130 -9.60 -8.20 -7.41
CA GLY A 130 -9.68 -7.01 -6.56
C GLY A 130 -10.34 -7.30 -5.21
N ARG A 131 -10.98 -6.29 -4.61
CA ARG A 131 -11.85 -6.49 -3.44
C ARG A 131 -13.25 -6.82 -3.96
N ALA A 132 -13.83 -7.93 -3.52
CA ALA A 132 -15.21 -8.28 -3.86
C ALA A 132 -16.13 -7.10 -3.47
N PRO A 133 -16.95 -6.57 -4.40
CA PRO A 133 -17.91 -5.53 -4.07
C PRO A 133 -18.88 -6.07 -3.04
N ARG A 134 -18.91 -5.50 -1.82
CA ARG A 134 -19.83 -5.98 -0.75
C ARG A 134 -21.32 -5.96 -1.16
N ALA A 135 -21.68 -5.15 -2.17
CA ALA A 135 -23.04 -5.04 -2.69
C ALA A 135 -23.38 -6.07 -3.79
N ALA A 136 -22.37 -6.72 -4.37
CA ALA A 136 -22.60 -7.83 -5.28
C ALA A 136 -22.48 -9.11 -4.44
N ASN A 137 -23.53 -9.91 -4.37
CA ASN A 137 -23.56 -11.22 -3.69
C ASN A 137 -22.60 -12.25 -4.35
N GLN A 138 -21.48 -11.82 -4.92
CA GLN A 138 -20.42 -12.66 -5.43
C GLN A 138 -19.59 -13.13 -4.25
N ALA A 139 -19.56 -14.44 -4.02
CA ALA A 139 -18.69 -15.05 -3.03
C ALA A 139 -17.23 -14.70 -3.35
N SER A 140 -16.53 -14.09 -2.39
CA SER A 140 -15.08 -13.94 -2.46
C SER A 140 -14.41 -15.31 -2.42
N THR A 141 -13.29 -15.44 -3.12
CA THR A 141 -12.48 -16.67 -3.02
C THR A 141 -11.62 -16.61 -1.76
N GLU A 142 -11.34 -17.77 -1.15
CA GLU A 142 -10.44 -17.87 0.02
C GLU A 142 -9.08 -17.20 -0.25
N LYS A 143 -8.54 -17.39 -1.46
CA LYS A 143 -7.30 -16.74 -1.91
C LYS A 143 -7.40 -15.21 -1.89
N GLN A 144 -8.53 -14.66 -2.35
CA GLN A 144 -8.77 -13.21 -2.40
C GLN A 144 -8.90 -12.63 -0.99
N GLU A 145 -9.62 -13.32 -0.09
CA GLU A 145 -9.76 -12.90 1.31
C GLU A 145 -8.43 -12.91 2.04
N ALA A 146 -7.65 -13.97 1.85
CA ALA A 146 -6.34 -14.09 2.48
C ALA A 146 -5.38 -13.00 1.94
N LEU A 147 -5.34 -12.75 0.63
CA LEU A 147 -4.54 -11.67 0.05
C LEU A 147 -4.96 -10.30 0.56
N TYR A 148 -6.26 -10.07 0.70
CA TYR A 148 -6.78 -8.84 1.29
C TYR A 148 -6.36 -8.68 2.75
N ALA A 149 -6.45 -9.76 3.55
CA ALA A 149 -5.98 -9.74 4.93
C ALA A 149 -4.49 -9.41 5.01
N ALA A 150 -3.64 -10.06 4.20
CA ALA A 150 -2.21 -9.76 4.15
C ALA A 150 -1.93 -8.30 3.76
N PHE A 151 -2.61 -7.79 2.73
CA PHE A 151 -2.51 -6.38 2.31
C PHE A 151 -2.87 -5.40 3.42
N ILE A 152 -3.98 -5.63 4.14
CA ILE A 152 -4.39 -4.78 5.25
C ILE A 152 -3.41 -4.87 6.42
N THR A 153 -2.96 -6.07 6.79
CA THR A 153 -1.95 -6.25 7.84
C THR A 153 -0.66 -5.51 7.51
N SER A 154 -0.16 -5.61 6.27
CA SER A 154 1.05 -4.90 5.85
C SER A 154 0.87 -3.38 5.87
N LYS A 155 -0.30 -2.87 5.48
CA LYS A 155 -0.61 -1.43 5.61
C LYS A 155 -0.63 -0.96 7.07
N LEU A 156 -1.20 -1.75 7.98
CA LEU A 156 -1.21 -1.42 9.39
C LEU A 156 0.19 -1.43 10.00
N GLU A 157 1.00 -2.44 9.68
CA GLU A 157 2.40 -2.50 10.14
C GLU A 157 3.22 -1.32 9.60
N MET A 158 3.00 -0.93 8.34
CA MET A 158 3.62 0.26 7.77
C MET A 158 3.16 1.55 8.47
N LEU A 159 1.87 1.69 8.79
CA LEU A 159 1.35 2.86 9.52
C LEU A 159 1.95 2.98 10.93
N HIS A 160 2.09 1.88 11.66
CA HIS A 160 2.77 1.90 12.96
C HIS A 160 4.23 2.37 12.83
N TYR A 161 4.93 1.93 11.77
CA TYR A 161 6.28 2.40 11.52
C TYR A 161 6.33 3.89 11.14
N LEU A 162 5.36 4.40 10.40
CA LEU A 162 5.26 5.83 10.09
C LEU A 162 5.02 6.68 11.33
N GLU A 163 4.22 6.20 12.30
CA GLU A 163 4.05 6.86 13.61
C GLU A 163 5.39 6.97 14.35
N GLU A 164 6.22 5.91 14.32
CA GLU A 164 7.58 5.97 14.89
C GLU A 164 8.48 6.99 14.15
N LEU A 165 8.33 7.12 12.83
CA LEU A 165 9.08 8.10 12.04
C LEU A 165 8.64 9.53 12.28
N GLU A 166 7.36 9.79 12.54
CA GLU A 166 6.87 11.12 12.92
C GLU A 166 7.52 11.60 14.22
N LEU A 167 7.59 10.72 15.22
CA LEU A 167 8.30 11.01 16.47
C LEU A 167 9.79 11.28 16.25
N GLN A 168 10.45 10.47 15.41
CA GLN A 168 11.85 10.69 15.07
C GLN A 168 12.08 12.00 14.32
N ALA A 169 11.20 12.37 13.38
CA ALA A 169 11.28 13.63 12.65
C ALA A 169 11.17 14.85 13.59
N GLU A 170 10.31 14.80 14.61
CA GLU A 170 10.26 15.84 15.64
C GLU A 170 11.56 15.94 16.45
N GLU A 171 12.21 14.80 16.76
CA GLU A 171 13.52 14.79 17.42
C GLU A 171 14.64 15.32 16.50
N GLU A 172 14.59 15.01 15.20
CA GLU A 172 15.51 15.56 14.19
C GLU A 172 15.41 17.08 14.14
N ASP A 173 14.20 17.64 14.10
CA ASP A 173 13.96 19.08 14.08
C ASP A 173 14.48 19.77 15.36
N GLN A 174 14.23 19.16 16.53
CA GLN A 174 14.75 19.66 17.81
C GLN A 174 16.29 19.64 17.86
N TRP A 175 16.90 18.58 17.33
CA TRP A 175 18.34 18.45 17.25
C TRP A 175 18.95 19.47 16.28
N GLN A 176 18.34 19.65 15.11
CA GLN A 176 18.78 20.61 14.09
C GLN A 176 18.68 22.06 14.59
N ALA A 177 17.68 22.38 15.40
CA ALA A 177 17.56 23.70 16.04
C ALA A 177 18.75 24.02 16.96
N GLN A 178 19.35 22.99 17.57
CA GLN A 178 20.53 23.11 18.44
C GLN A 178 21.85 23.09 17.67
N HIS A 179 21.87 22.50 16.46
CA HIS A 179 23.07 22.27 15.64
C HIS A 179 22.93 22.89 14.24
N GLN A 180 22.69 24.20 14.17
CA GLN A 180 22.42 24.91 12.90
C GLN A 180 23.61 24.90 11.92
N ASP A 181 24.81 24.64 12.41
CA ASP A 181 26.04 24.51 11.63
C ASP A 181 26.18 23.15 10.94
N TRP A 182 25.42 22.15 11.39
CA TRP A 182 25.42 20.84 10.78
C TRP A 182 24.59 20.86 9.48
N LYS A 183 25.26 20.52 8.37
CA LYS A 183 24.67 20.37 7.05
C LYS A 183 25.20 19.09 6.42
N ASN A 184 24.33 18.11 6.24
CA ASN A 184 24.66 16.91 5.50
C ASN A 184 23.47 16.49 4.65
N ASP A 185 23.56 16.79 3.35
CA ASP A 185 22.50 16.54 2.38
C ASP A 185 22.37 15.04 2.02
N GLU A 186 23.38 14.24 2.35
CA GLU A 186 23.41 12.80 2.06
C GLU A 186 22.73 11.95 3.15
N VAL A 187 22.34 12.57 4.28
CA VAL A 187 21.73 11.87 5.39
C VAL A 187 20.28 11.49 5.07
N ARG A 188 19.97 10.22 5.27
CA ARG A 188 18.61 9.67 5.13
C ARG A 188 17.87 9.83 6.46
N THR A 189 17.18 10.96 6.59
CA THR A 189 16.40 11.35 7.77
C THR A 189 15.02 10.69 7.82
N ALA A 190 14.39 10.72 8.99
CA ALA A 190 12.99 10.32 9.18
C ALA A 190 12.04 11.26 8.42
N SER A 191 12.29 12.57 8.44
CA SER A 191 11.51 13.54 7.66
C SER A 191 11.48 13.22 6.17
N HIS A 192 12.64 12.88 5.58
CA HIS A 192 12.71 12.48 4.17
C HIS A 192 11.97 11.16 3.90
N ALA A 193 11.96 10.23 4.86
CA ALA A 193 11.21 8.99 4.73
C ALA A 193 9.68 9.23 4.73
N LEU A 194 9.20 10.17 5.54
CA LEU A 194 7.80 10.60 5.55
C LEU A 194 7.43 11.30 4.23
N ASP A 195 8.27 12.20 3.74
CA ASP A 195 8.07 12.86 2.45
C ASP A 195 7.97 11.85 1.31
N LEU A 196 8.85 10.85 1.28
CA LEU A 196 8.79 9.75 0.32
C LEU A 196 7.45 9.02 0.40
N TYR A 197 7.03 8.60 1.61
CA TYR A 197 5.75 7.91 1.79
C TYR A 197 4.58 8.73 1.28
N TRP A 198 4.46 9.99 1.68
CA TRP A 198 3.33 10.83 1.30
C TRP A 198 3.34 11.16 -0.19
N SER A 199 4.52 11.34 -0.79
CA SER A 199 4.64 11.53 -2.23
C SER A 199 4.14 10.32 -3.02
N GLU A 200 4.42 9.09 -2.56
CA GLU A 200 4.01 7.84 -3.22
C GLU A 200 2.57 7.42 -2.87
N ALA A 201 2.14 7.57 -1.62
CA ALA A 201 0.80 7.21 -1.16
C ALA A 201 -0.28 8.13 -1.76
N PHE A 202 0.06 9.41 -1.95
CA PHE A 202 -0.80 10.39 -2.61
C PHE A 202 -0.37 10.70 -4.05
N ALA A 203 0.63 10.02 -4.60
CA ALA A 203 0.78 9.92 -6.04
C ALA A 203 -0.47 9.22 -6.55
N ILE A 204 -1.51 10.00 -6.81
CA ILE A 204 -2.72 9.59 -7.49
C ILE A 204 -2.20 9.02 -8.79
N THR A 205 -2.12 7.68 -8.85
CA THR A 205 -1.45 6.94 -9.91
C THR A 205 -2.10 7.38 -11.18
N ASP A 206 -1.41 8.26 -11.90
CA ASP A 206 -1.94 9.22 -12.84
C ASP A 206 -3.46 9.18 -12.94
N ALA A 207 -4.14 9.99 -12.12
CA ALA A 207 -5.33 10.61 -12.66
C ALA A 207 -4.83 11.48 -13.81
N GLN A 208 -4.58 10.85 -14.97
CA GLN A 208 -4.28 11.44 -16.26
C GLN A 208 -5.03 12.77 -16.24
N PRO A 209 -4.32 13.90 -16.14
CA PRO A 209 -4.93 15.19 -15.87
C PRO A 209 -6.09 15.26 -16.84
N PRO A 210 -7.35 15.27 -16.35
CA PRO A 210 -8.49 14.81 -17.11
C PRO A 210 -8.45 15.54 -18.44
N LYS A 211 -8.14 14.81 -19.54
CA LYS A 211 -7.82 15.39 -20.86
C LYS A 211 -8.72 16.60 -21.03
N PRO A 212 -8.18 17.83 -21.11
CA PRO A 212 -8.93 19.04 -20.84
C PRO A 212 -10.22 18.99 -21.63
N LYS A 213 -11.32 18.64 -20.95
CA LYS A 213 -12.60 18.49 -21.62
C LYS A 213 -12.86 19.87 -22.16
N LYS A 214 -12.92 20.02 -23.50
CA LYS A 214 -13.19 21.30 -24.17
C LYS A 214 -14.25 22.02 -23.36
N LYS A 215 -13.86 23.13 -22.71
CA LYS A 215 -14.75 23.86 -21.81
C LYS A 215 -15.98 24.22 -22.64
N LYS A 216 -17.07 23.46 -22.49
CA LYS A 216 -18.34 23.78 -23.13
C LYS A 216 -18.84 25.02 -22.40
N SER A 217 -18.45 26.18 -22.92
CA SER A 217 -18.99 27.46 -22.47
C SER A 217 -20.49 27.43 -22.77
N VAL A 218 -21.29 27.32 -21.72
CA VAL A 218 -22.73 27.49 -21.82
C VAL A 218 -22.96 28.99 -22.03
N LYS A 219 -23.18 29.39 -23.29
CA LYS A 219 -23.58 30.75 -23.62
C LYS A 219 -25.09 30.84 -23.46
N PHE A 220 -25.54 31.72 -22.59
CA PHE A 220 -26.94 32.06 -22.49
C PHE A 220 -27.29 33.13 -23.54
N THR A 221 -28.49 33.04 -24.10
CA THR A 221 -28.99 33.97 -25.11
C THR A 221 -29.16 35.36 -24.47
N PRO A 222 -28.77 36.47 -25.13
CA PRO A 222 -29.00 37.82 -24.58
C PRO A 222 -30.49 38.03 -24.24
N GLY A 223 -30.79 38.36 -22.98
CA GLY A 223 -32.16 38.52 -22.48
C GLY A 223 -32.72 37.35 -21.67
N THR A 224 -31.94 36.29 -21.39
CA THR A 224 -32.33 35.31 -20.36
C THR A 224 -32.21 35.94 -18.97
N GLU A 225 -33.34 36.21 -18.34
CA GLU A 225 -33.43 36.59 -16.94
C GLU A 225 -33.44 35.32 -16.07
N PHE A 226 -32.49 35.24 -15.14
CA PHE A 226 -32.49 34.18 -14.12
C PHE A 226 -33.22 34.69 -12.89
N CYS A 227 -34.31 34.04 -12.52
CA CYS A 227 -34.87 34.24 -11.18
C CYS A 227 -33.87 33.72 -10.13
N VAL A 228 -33.83 34.38 -8.96
CA VAL A 228 -32.91 34.07 -7.83
C VAL A 228 -32.97 32.60 -7.40
N SER A 229 -34.09 31.93 -7.69
CA SER A 229 -34.24 30.50 -7.56
C SER A 229 -35.21 29.96 -8.61
N ARG A 230 -35.04 28.68 -8.95
CA ARG A 230 -36.06 27.95 -9.70
C ARG A 230 -37.28 27.78 -8.78
N PRO A 231 -38.51 28.08 -9.24
CA PRO A 231 -39.71 27.89 -8.41
C PRO A 231 -39.82 26.46 -7.87
N GLU A 232 -40.22 26.30 -6.62
CA GLU A 232 -40.32 24.99 -5.95
C GLU A 232 -41.19 23.98 -6.72
N GLU A 233 -42.16 24.48 -7.49
CA GLU A 233 -43.07 23.70 -8.34
C GLU A 233 -42.33 22.81 -9.36
N TYR A 234 -41.09 23.14 -9.74
CA TYR A 234 -40.29 22.33 -10.67
C TYR A 234 -39.52 21.20 -9.99
N PHE A 235 -39.53 21.12 -8.66
CA PHE A 235 -38.84 20.07 -7.90
C PHE A 235 -39.82 19.08 -7.25
N LYS A 236 -41.08 19.48 -7.06
CA LYS A 236 -42.12 18.63 -6.46
C LYS A 236 -42.68 17.68 -7.51
N ARG A 237 -42.46 16.36 -7.39
CA ARG A 237 -43.00 15.34 -8.32
C ARG A 237 -44.52 15.43 -8.51
N ARG A 238 -45.25 15.84 -7.47
CA ARG A 238 -46.72 16.03 -7.50
C ARG A 238 -47.17 17.31 -8.21
N SER A 239 -46.26 18.18 -8.61
CA SER A 239 -46.58 19.41 -9.33
C SER A 239 -46.86 19.11 -10.80
N PRO A 240 -47.90 19.69 -11.41
CA PRO A 240 -48.17 19.54 -12.84
C PRO A 240 -47.07 20.16 -13.73
N ARG A 241 -46.14 20.94 -13.15
CA ARG A 241 -45.00 21.55 -13.85
C ARG A 241 -43.71 20.75 -13.74
N TYR A 242 -43.70 19.67 -12.97
CA TYR A 242 -42.54 18.80 -12.86
C TYR A 242 -42.35 18.02 -14.17
N THR A 243 -41.16 18.10 -14.75
CA THR A 243 -40.75 17.30 -15.91
C THR A 243 -39.64 16.35 -15.46
N PRO A 244 -39.88 15.02 -15.45
CA PRO A 244 -38.85 14.06 -15.12
C PRO A 244 -37.66 14.22 -16.07
N GLY A 245 -36.46 14.44 -15.52
CA GLY A 245 -35.24 14.45 -16.32
C GLY A 245 -34.96 13.08 -16.93
N LYS A 246 -34.16 13.04 -18.01
CA LYS A 246 -33.78 11.82 -18.75
C LYS A 246 -33.20 10.70 -17.87
N TYR A 247 -32.63 11.05 -16.72
CA TYR A 247 -32.02 10.11 -15.76
C TYR A 247 -32.86 9.89 -14.51
N THR A 248 -34.09 10.40 -14.46
CA THR A 248 -35.00 10.11 -13.36
C THR A 248 -35.44 8.68 -13.53
N VAL A 249 -35.04 7.82 -12.58
CA VAL A 249 -35.50 6.43 -12.52
C VAL A 249 -37.02 6.49 -12.47
N GLN A 250 -37.67 5.95 -13.51
CA GLN A 250 -39.11 5.77 -13.51
C GLN A 250 -39.39 4.73 -12.42
N MET A 251 -39.76 5.22 -11.24
CA MET A 251 -40.46 4.37 -10.29
C MET A 251 -41.79 4.12 -10.98
N GLN A 252 -41.94 2.91 -11.52
CA GLN A 252 -43.25 2.42 -11.93
C GLN A 252 -44.08 2.46 -10.65
N ASP A 253 -45.00 3.41 -10.60
CA ASP A 253 -46.03 3.45 -9.57
C ASP A 253 -46.90 2.20 -9.80
N ASP A 254 -46.51 1.08 -9.21
CA ASP A 254 -47.34 -0.13 -9.04
C ASP A 254 -48.44 0.15 -8.00
N GLU A 255 -49.19 1.23 -8.18
CA GLU A 255 -50.33 1.66 -7.33
C GLU A 255 -51.68 1.16 -7.87
N GLU A 256 -51.72 0.04 -8.59
CA GLU A 256 -52.97 -0.65 -8.96
C GLU A 256 -52.90 -2.16 -8.65
N GLN A 257 -52.64 -2.50 -7.38
CA GLN A 257 -53.01 -3.83 -6.87
C GLN A 257 -53.29 -3.82 -5.37
N ASP A 258 -54.25 -3.00 -4.95
CA ASP A 258 -55.03 -3.27 -3.74
C ASP A 258 -56.34 -3.94 -4.17
N GLU A 259 -56.47 -5.25 -3.90
CA GLU A 259 -57.71 -5.82 -3.37
C GLU A 259 -57.43 -7.24 -2.85
N GLU A 260 -57.51 -7.37 -1.53
CA GLU A 260 -57.72 -8.60 -0.75
C GLU A 260 -56.55 -9.59 -0.60
N GLU A 261 -55.62 -9.31 0.33
CA GLU A 261 -55.20 -10.38 1.24
C GLU A 261 -54.86 -9.87 2.65
N GLN A 262 -55.27 -10.68 3.61
CA GLN A 262 -55.51 -10.32 4.99
C GLN A 262 -54.21 -10.22 5.79
N GLY A 263 -54.07 -9.11 6.51
CA GLY A 263 -53.46 -9.02 7.84
C GLY A 263 -52.27 -9.92 8.17
N GLU A 264 -51.06 -9.45 7.82
CA GLU A 264 -49.90 -9.66 8.68
C GLU A 264 -49.21 -8.31 8.92
N GLU A 265 -49.27 -7.89 10.17
CA GLU A 265 -48.65 -6.70 10.74
C GLU A 265 -47.12 -6.87 10.63
N ILE A 266 -46.52 -6.41 9.53
CA ILE A 266 -45.07 -6.28 9.40
C ILE A 266 -44.65 -5.07 10.24
N VAL A 267 -44.51 -5.32 11.54
CA VAL A 267 -43.76 -4.50 12.47
C VAL A 267 -42.33 -4.40 11.91
N SER A 268 -41.93 -3.20 11.52
CA SER A 268 -40.54 -2.93 11.11
C SER A 268 -39.63 -3.00 12.34
N GLU A 269 -39.00 -4.16 12.57
CA GLU A 269 -37.99 -4.42 13.62
C GLU A 269 -36.63 -3.72 13.36
N ASP A 270 -36.60 -2.46 12.93
CA ASP A 270 -35.33 -1.75 12.71
C ASP A 270 -35.33 -0.30 13.22
N SER A 271 -35.97 -0.03 14.36
CA SER A 271 -35.93 1.32 14.94
C SER A 271 -35.60 1.43 16.43
N GLU A 272 -35.32 0.35 17.17
CA GLU A 272 -35.07 0.48 18.61
C GLU A 272 -34.03 -0.52 19.16
N ASP A 273 -32.74 -0.36 18.84
CA ASP A 273 -31.69 -1.03 19.65
C ASP A 273 -30.32 -0.32 19.72
N TYR A 274 -30.27 1.01 19.55
CA TYR A 274 -29.06 1.80 19.84
C TYR A 274 -28.93 2.21 21.33
N ALA A 275 -29.85 1.81 22.20
CA ALA A 275 -29.81 2.16 23.63
C ALA A 275 -28.94 1.21 24.49
N ARG A 276 -28.36 0.16 23.91
CA ARG A 276 -27.50 -0.82 24.62
C ARG A 276 -26.06 -0.87 24.13
N ALA A 277 -25.51 0.24 23.64
CA ALA A 277 -24.06 0.37 23.63
C ALA A 277 -23.57 0.29 25.09
N PRO A 278 -22.73 -0.69 25.48
CA PRO A 278 -22.19 -0.73 26.82
C PRO A 278 -21.34 0.52 27.01
N ILE A 279 -21.80 1.43 27.87
CA ILE A 279 -20.96 2.49 28.39
C ILE A 279 -19.90 1.77 29.23
N LEU A 280 -18.70 1.57 28.65
CA LEU A 280 -17.50 1.13 29.35
C LEU A 280 -17.00 2.27 30.24
N LEU A 281 -17.76 2.54 31.30
CA LEU A 281 -17.33 3.26 32.48
C LEU A 281 -17.73 2.40 33.67
N GLU A 282 -16.86 1.48 34.06
CA GLU A 282 -16.71 1.16 35.47
C GLU A 282 -15.32 0.59 35.74
N GLN A 283 -14.57 1.34 36.55
CA GLN A 283 -13.39 0.90 37.26
C GLN A 283 -13.81 -0.23 38.22
N GLY A 284 -13.22 -1.42 38.08
CA GLY A 284 -13.44 -2.56 38.96
C GLY A 284 -12.20 -3.47 39.02
N PRO A 285 -11.93 -4.14 40.16
CA PRO A 285 -10.59 -4.55 40.57
C PRO A 285 -10.06 -5.76 39.82
N LEU A 286 -8.74 -5.72 39.54
CA LEU A 286 -7.91 -6.79 38.98
C LEU A 286 -8.17 -8.15 39.65
N ILE A 287 -8.83 -9.05 38.95
CA ILE A 287 -8.78 -10.49 39.23
C ILE A 287 -7.84 -11.12 38.19
N VAL A 288 -6.67 -11.52 38.68
CA VAL A 288 -5.64 -12.22 37.92
C VAL A 288 -6.08 -13.67 37.73
N GLY A 289 -6.21 -14.10 36.48
CA GLY A 289 -6.20 -15.51 36.10
C GLY A 289 -7.49 -16.03 35.50
N GLN A 290 -7.76 -15.68 34.24
CA GLN A 290 -8.56 -16.53 33.35
C GLN A 290 -8.24 -16.24 31.89
N ASN A 291 -8.08 -17.31 31.10
CA ASN A 291 -7.78 -17.32 29.67
C ASN A 291 -8.71 -16.36 28.91
N ILE A 292 -8.14 -15.28 28.39
CA ILE A 292 -8.81 -14.38 27.47
C ILE A 292 -8.99 -15.14 26.16
N ALA A 293 -10.24 -15.42 25.81
CA ALA A 293 -10.61 -15.86 24.48
C ALA A 293 -10.08 -14.82 23.49
N VAL A 294 -9.21 -15.27 22.58
CA VAL A 294 -8.61 -14.47 21.51
C VAL A 294 -9.75 -13.85 20.71
N TYR A 295 -9.97 -12.56 20.89
CA TYR A 295 -10.85 -11.78 20.04
C TYR A 295 -10.33 -11.88 18.60
N ASP A 296 -11.23 -12.20 17.67
CA ASP A 296 -10.92 -12.27 16.25
C ASP A 296 -10.58 -10.87 15.70
N PHE A 297 -9.29 -10.56 15.75
CA PHE A 297 -8.69 -9.29 15.34
C PHE A 297 -9.01 -8.94 13.88
N ALA A 298 -9.25 -9.94 13.03
CA ALA A 298 -9.60 -9.73 11.62
C ALA A 298 -10.99 -9.08 11.47
N THR A 299 -11.95 -9.46 12.31
CA THR A 299 -13.30 -8.89 12.30
C THR A 299 -13.30 -7.43 12.80
N THR A 300 -12.50 -7.10 13.80
CA THR A 300 -12.42 -5.73 14.34
C THR A 300 -11.75 -4.74 13.37
N ILE A 301 -10.69 -5.15 12.66
CA ILE A 301 -10.04 -4.30 11.64
C ILE A 301 -10.99 -3.99 10.47
N GLY A 302 -11.85 -4.94 10.11
CA GLY A 302 -12.86 -4.75 9.07
C GLY A 302 -13.80 -3.57 9.37
N VAL A 303 -14.15 -3.36 10.64
CA VAL A 303 -15.07 -2.28 11.06
C VAL A 303 -14.37 -0.92 11.07
N PHE A 304 -13.13 -0.82 11.55
CA PHE A 304 -12.40 0.46 11.64
C PHE A 304 -12.01 1.06 10.28
N THR A 305 -11.66 0.20 9.31
CA THR A 305 -11.32 0.66 7.95
C THR A 305 -12.54 1.22 7.20
N ASP A 306 -13.74 0.74 7.50
CA ASP A 306 -14.99 1.26 6.93
C ASP A 306 -15.37 2.65 7.49
N THR A 307 -15.09 2.91 8.77
CA THR A 307 -15.32 4.23 9.39
C THR A 307 -14.41 5.29 8.76
N ILE A 308 -13.11 5.01 8.63
CA ILE A 308 -12.14 5.95 8.05
C ILE A 308 -12.54 6.34 6.61
N ARG A 309 -12.96 5.37 5.79
CA ARG A 309 -13.39 5.64 4.41
C ARG A 309 -14.75 6.38 4.33
N SER A 310 -15.66 6.14 5.27
CA SER A 310 -16.91 6.92 5.38
C SER A 310 -16.63 8.40 5.68
N TYR A 311 -15.65 8.68 6.55
CA TYR A 311 -15.20 10.05 6.83
C TYR A 311 -14.52 10.71 5.61
N GLU A 312 -13.66 9.99 4.87
CA GLU A 312 -13.04 10.51 3.65
C GLU A 312 -14.08 10.86 2.55
N ALA A 313 -15.10 10.02 2.38
CA ALA A 313 -16.20 10.29 1.45
C ALA A 313 -17.05 11.50 1.88
N GLY A 314 -17.19 11.72 3.19
CA GLY A 314 -17.84 12.90 3.77
C GLY A 314 -17.07 14.20 3.54
N ILE A 315 -15.75 14.19 3.72
CA ILE A 315 -14.87 15.37 3.53
C ILE A 315 -14.89 15.84 2.07
N ARG A 316 -14.79 14.91 1.10
CA ARG A 316 -14.90 15.23 -0.35
C ARG A 316 -16.25 15.85 -0.74
N LYS A 317 -17.31 15.58 0.02
CA LYS A 317 -18.64 16.15 -0.21
C LYS A 317 -18.79 17.55 0.41
N ALA A 318 -18.02 17.88 1.44
CA ALA A 318 -18.01 19.19 2.08
C ALA A 318 -17.17 20.22 1.30
N GLU A 319 -16.03 19.80 0.73
CA GLU A 319 -15.14 20.66 -0.07
C GLU A 319 -15.71 21.04 -1.45
N ALA A 320 -16.76 20.37 -1.91
CA ALA A 320 -17.48 20.72 -3.14
C ALA A 320 -18.45 21.92 -2.98
N THR A 321 -18.45 22.58 -1.81
CA THR A 321 -19.26 23.78 -1.56
C THR A 321 -18.42 25.03 -1.84
N PRO A 322 -18.68 25.78 -2.93
CA PRO A 322 -17.83 26.93 -3.29
C PRO A 322 -18.14 28.11 -2.36
N ILE A 323 -17.21 28.40 -1.44
CA ILE A 323 -17.16 29.67 -0.73
C ILE A 323 -16.36 30.66 -1.59
N GLY A 324 -17.05 31.69 -2.08
CA GLY A 324 -16.47 33.00 -2.44
C GLY A 324 -15.33 33.03 -3.47
N SER A 325 -15.68 33.26 -4.73
CA SER A 325 -14.75 33.53 -5.83
C SER A 325 -13.95 34.83 -5.61
N PHE A 326 -12.64 34.71 -5.41
CA PHE A 326 -11.67 35.81 -5.58
C PHE A 326 -11.06 35.67 -6.99
N GLU A 327 -11.25 36.67 -7.85
CA GLU A 327 -10.69 36.71 -9.21
C GLU A 327 -9.19 37.01 -9.16
N ILE A 328 -8.38 36.08 -9.65
CA ILE A 328 -6.94 36.29 -9.88
C ILE A 328 -6.75 36.71 -11.34
N PRO A 329 -5.99 37.78 -11.65
CA PRO A 329 -5.71 38.21 -13.01
C PRO A 329 -4.97 37.14 -13.82
N ARG A 330 -5.56 36.79 -14.97
CA ARG A 330 -5.10 35.78 -15.90
C ARG A 330 -3.92 36.30 -16.71
N LEU A 331 -2.74 35.74 -16.48
CA LEU A 331 -1.54 35.97 -17.27
C LEU A 331 -1.66 35.23 -18.60
N GLU A 332 -1.55 35.97 -19.72
CA GLU A 332 -1.51 35.41 -21.08
C GLU A 332 -0.14 34.74 -21.29
N MET A 333 -0.13 33.42 -21.39
CA MET A 333 1.03 32.66 -21.85
C MET A 333 0.94 32.50 -23.36
N LEU A 334 2.04 32.86 -24.02
CA LEU A 334 2.30 32.68 -25.45
C LEU A 334 2.49 31.18 -25.72
N ASP A 335 1.73 30.68 -26.69
CA ASP A 335 1.89 29.35 -27.28
C ASP A 335 3.15 29.38 -28.16
N ASP A 336 4.12 28.51 -27.86
CA ASP A 336 5.29 28.24 -28.71
C ASP A 336 5.09 26.83 -29.28
N ASP A 337 4.69 26.80 -30.55
CA ASP A 337 4.55 25.61 -31.38
C ASP A 337 5.94 25.26 -31.95
N GLU A 338 6.59 24.22 -31.43
CA GLU A 338 7.69 23.55 -32.14
C GLU A 338 7.32 22.06 -32.33
N ASP A 339 6.91 21.78 -33.56
CA ASP A 339 6.87 20.47 -34.19
C ASP A 339 8.30 19.89 -34.24
N ASP A 340 8.49 18.66 -33.76
CA ASP A 340 9.58 17.80 -34.20
C ASP A 340 9.03 16.37 -34.34
N ASP A 341 8.62 16.09 -35.58
CA ASP A 341 8.49 14.75 -36.14
C ASP A 341 9.88 14.09 -36.25
N GLU A 342 9.87 12.78 -36.55
CA GLU A 342 11.02 11.94 -36.94
C GLU A 342 11.65 11.12 -35.79
N ASP A 343 11.22 9.87 -35.64
CA ASP A 343 12.00 8.74 -36.18
C ASP A 343 11.32 7.39 -35.88
N ASP A 344 10.76 6.81 -36.95
CA ASP A 344 10.39 5.40 -37.08
C ASP A 344 11.68 4.57 -37.14
N ASP A 345 12.04 3.90 -36.05
CA ASP A 345 13.12 2.90 -36.06
C ASP A 345 12.52 1.49 -35.91
N GLU A 346 12.06 0.94 -37.04
CA GLU A 346 11.65 -0.45 -37.19
C GLU A 346 12.89 -1.38 -37.09
N SER A 347 13.31 -1.68 -35.86
CA SER A 347 14.32 -2.71 -35.60
C SER A 347 13.70 -4.11 -35.66
N ASP A 348 13.72 -4.67 -36.86
CA ASP A 348 13.43 -6.06 -37.22
C ASP A 348 14.53 -6.99 -36.67
N TRP A 349 14.34 -7.48 -35.45
CA TRP A 349 15.22 -8.49 -34.84
C TRP A 349 14.74 -9.89 -35.20
N ASP A 350 15.09 -10.33 -36.41
CA ASP A 350 15.06 -11.73 -36.83
C ASP A 350 15.94 -12.56 -35.87
N MET A 351 15.32 -13.18 -34.86
CA MET A 351 15.98 -14.18 -34.03
C MET A 351 16.19 -15.45 -34.85
N GLN A 352 17.41 -15.64 -35.34
CA GLN A 352 17.88 -16.92 -35.84
C GLN A 352 17.92 -17.93 -34.68
N ASP A 353 17.08 -18.95 -34.79
CA ASP A 353 17.14 -20.18 -34.01
C ASP A 353 18.51 -20.84 -34.20
N ASP A 354 19.38 -20.71 -33.19
CA ASP A 354 20.61 -21.49 -33.07
C ASP A 354 20.25 -22.86 -32.47
N GLU A 355 20.26 -23.87 -33.34
CA GLU A 355 20.17 -25.29 -33.00
C GLU A 355 21.33 -25.67 -32.05
N THR A 356 21.08 -25.58 -30.74
CA THR A 356 22.07 -25.94 -29.74
C THR A 356 22.24 -27.46 -29.68
N ASP A 357 23.39 -27.88 -30.20
CA ASP A 357 24.03 -29.18 -30.17
C ASP A 357 24.11 -29.78 -28.75
N GLY A 358 23.34 -30.84 -28.50
CA GLY A 358 23.88 -32.18 -28.22
C GLY A 358 25.02 -32.39 -27.20
N SER A 359 25.22 -31.54 -26.19
CA SER A 359 26.29 -31.78 -25.21
C SER A 359 25.88 -32.76 -24.09
N ASP A 360 26.53 -33.91 -24.09
CA ASP A 360 26.56 -34.95 -23.07
C ASP A 360 26.58 -34.41 -21.63
N TYR A 361 25.59 -34.80 -20.83
CA TYR A 361 25.61 -34.61 -19.39
C TYR A 361 26.53 -35.66 -18.73
N ILE A 362 27.69 -35.21 -18.27
CA ILE A 362 28.57 -36.00 -17.40
C ILE A 362 27.97 -36.00 -15.98
N TYR A 363 27.49 -37.16 -15.54
CA TYR A 363 27.10 -37.39 -14.15
C TYR A 363 28.36 -37.51 -13.28
N PHE A 364 28.52 -36.60 -12.32
CA PHE A 364 29.47 -36.79 -11.22
C PHE A 364 28.70 -37.38 -10.03
N GLU A 365 28.98 -38.64 -9.71
CA GLU A 365 28.62 -39.23 -8.42
C GLU A 365 29.51 -38.59 -7.36
N ALA A 366 28.94 -37.72 -6.54
CA ALA A 366 29.63 -37.17 -5.37
C ALA A 366 29.59 -38.23 -4.27
N GLU A 367 30.71 -38.93 -4.06
CA GLU A 367 30.93 -39.72 -2.85
C GLU A 367 31.12 -38.74 -1.67
N GLU A 368 30.10 -38.62 -0.81
CA GLU A 368 30.16 -37.80 0.40
C GLU A 368 30.98 -38.52 1.49
N ASP A 369 32.28 -38.25 1.53
CA ASP A 369 33.14 -38.61 2.67
C ASP A 369 32.80 -37.73 3.89
N CYS A 370 31.88 -38.21 4.72
CA CYS A 370 31.55 -37.61 6.02
C CYS A 370 32.72 -37.76 7.02
N SER A 371 33.59 -36.76 7.13
CA SER A 371 34.54 -36.65 8.23
C SER A 371 33.86 -36.09 9.49
N PHE A 372 33.78 -36.88 10.57
CA PHE A 372 33.32 -36.40 11.87
C PHE A 372 34.52 -35.98 12.74
N VAL A 373 34.43 -34.81 13.36
CA VAL A 373 35.41 -34.31 14.33
C VAL A 373 34.91 -34.66 15.73
N VAL A 374 35.65 -35.51 16.45
CA VAL A 374 35.39 -35.81 17.87
C VAL A 374 36.21 -34.86 18.71
N PHE A 375 35.55 -34.01 19.49
CA PHE A 375 36.21 -33.25 20.55
C PHE A 375 36.32 -34.13 21.79
N GLY A 376 37.54 -34.37 22.25
CA GLY A 376 37.81 -34.99 23.55
C GLY A 376 37.56 -33.98 24.67
N GLU A 377 36.86 -34.43 25.71
CA GLU A 377 36.72 -33.70 26.97
C GLU A 377 38.03 -33.79 27.77
N ASP A 378 38.60 -32.64 28.14
CA ASP A 378 39.67 -32.51 29.15
C ASP A 378 39.07 -32.19 30.53
#